data_AF-A0A497QNF1-F1
#
_entry.id   AF-A0A497QNF1-F1
#
_cell.length_a   1.000
_cell.length_b   1.000
_cell.length_c   1.000
_cell.angle_alpha   90.00
_cell.angle_beta   90.00
_cell.angle_gamma   90.00
#
_symmetry.space_group_name_H-M   'P 1'
#
loop_
_entity.id
_entity.type
_entity.pdbx_description
1 polymer ?
#
loop_
_entity_poly.entity_id
_entity_poly.type
_entity_poly.pdbx_seq_one_letter_code
_entity_poly.pdbx_strand_id
1 'polypeptide(L)'
;MTKMSLGLLIRDEFKGFYKSKVMMVLWIGMPLLSLVISYLSPDTEEIPLSVFVSLMVSSLSGTLAAVMLSTTIVSEKERHVYDLFLIRPVKRWHLMFSKFVAVYVCIMIATVLSILLGLVVDLIKTDIHVDILLDGLWDSLAVSMSTMAISCSFSILIGLLVNSTMVAAILAIYAGNQLSMVAVLPGIFFSEVNTVLYSLSVGIVLALIVNIAIAFVIDRKML
;
A
#
# COMPACT_ATOMS: atom_id res chain seq x y z
N MET A 1 3.17 -31.22 17.48
CA MET A 1 2.37 -30.00 17.26
C MET A 1 3.24 -29.03 16.47
N THR A 2 3.14 -29.05 15.13
CA THR A 2 3.97 -28.22 14.24
C THR A 2 3.60 -26.76 14.43
N LYS A 3 4.55 -25.94 14.91
CA LYS A 3 4.42 -24.47 14.88
C LYS A 3 4.05 -24.07 13.45
N MET A 4 2.87 -23.51 13.22
CA MET A 4 2.60 -22.83 11.94
C MET A 4 3.67 -21.75 11.82
N SER A 5 4.54 -21.86 10.81
CA SER A 5 5.56 -20.86 10.56
C SER A 5 4.89 -19.59 10.02
N LEU A 6 5.41 -18.42 10.38
CA LEU A 6 4.98 -17.12 9.86
C LEU A 6 4.85 -17.14 8.32
N GLY A 7 5.79 -17.82 7.65
CA GLY A 7 5.82 -17.92 6.18
C GLY A 7 4.64 -18.68 5.59
N LEU A 8 4.13 -19.73 6.25
CA LEU A 8 2.91 -20.42 5.81
C LEU A 8 1.70 -19.48 5.87
N LEU A 9 1.60 -18.71 6.94
CA LEU A 9 0.49 -17.80 7.17
C LEU A 9 0.50 -16.63 6.17
N ILE A 10 1.67 -16.05 5.90
CA ILE A 10 1.85 -15.06 4.83
C ILE A 10 1.43 -15.64 3.47
N ARG A 11 1.86 -16.87 3.16
CA ARG A 11 1.54 -17.51 1.88
C ARG A 11 0.04 -17.79 1.72
N ASP A 12 -0.63 -18.19 2.79
CA ASP A 12 -2.07 -18.45 2.76
C ASP A 12 -2.86 -17.15 2.60
N GLU A 13 -2.52 -16.09 3.34
CA GLU A 13 -3.11 -14.76 3.17
C GLU A 13 -2.86 -14.22 1.76
N PHE A 14 -1.62 -14.31 1.25
CA PHE A 14 -1.28 -13.85 -0.10
C PHE A 14 -2.06 -14.60 -1.18
N LYS A 15 -2.24 -15.92 -1.05
CA LYS A 15 -3.09 -16.70 -1.98
C LYS A 15 -4.56 -16.28 -1.91
N GLY A 16 -5.05 -15.96 -0.71
CA GLY A 16 -6.39 -15.44 -0.50
C GLY A 16 -6.59 -14.10 -1.21
N PHE A 17 -5.65 -13.17 -1.03
CA PHE A 17 -5.66 -11.85 -1.68
C PHE A 17 -5.51 -11.96 -3.21
N TYR A 18 -4.58 -12.77 -3.70
CA TYR A 18 -4.34 -12.98 -5.13
C TYR A 18 -5.59 -13.48 -5.88
N LYS A 19 -6.39 -14.37 -5.26
CA LYS A 19 -7.62 -14.89 -5.87
C LYS A 19 -8.83 -13.98 -5.69
N SER A 20 -8.71 -12.90 -4.92
CA SER A 20 -9.81 -11.99 -4.67
C SER A 20 -10.19 -11.23 -5.93
N LYS A 21 -11.51 -11.11 -6.19
CA LYS A 21 -12.04 -10.29 -7.30
C LYS A 21 -11.56 -8.84 -7.19
N VAL A 22 -11.47 -8.32 -5.97
CA VAL A 22 -10.98 -6.95 -5.70
C VAL A 22 -9.55 -6.80 -6.19
N MET A 23 -8.69 -7.79 -5.93
CA MET A 23 -7.29 -7.72 -6.32
C MET A 23 -7.10 -7.86 -7.83
N MET A 24 -7.87 -8.75 -8.49
CA MET A 24 -7.86 -8.84 -9.95
C MET A 24 -8.26 -7.51 -10.61
N VAL A 25 -9.28 -6.84 -10.05
CA VAL A 25 -9.68 -5.49 -10.50
C VAL A 25 -8.57 -4.48 -10.27
N LEU A 26 -7.81 -4.58 -9.18
CA LEU A 26 -6.73 -3.66 -8.86
C LEU A 26 -5.51 -3.86 -9.77
N TRP A 27 -5.14 -5.12 -10.02
CA TRP A 27 -4.03 -5.51 -10.91
C TRP A 27 -4.26 -5.14 -12.37
N ILE A 28 -5.51 -5.21 -12.83
CA ILE A 28 -5.86 -4.81 -14.20
C ILE A 28 -6.19 -3.31 -14.22
N GLY A 29 -6.90 -2.83 -13.21
CA GLY A 29 -7.43 -1.48 -13.14
C GLY A 29 -6.35 -0.40 -13.03
N MET A 30 -5.32 -0.59 -12.20
CA MET A 30 -4.23 0.39 -12.08
C MET A 30 -3.47 0.58 -13.41
N PRO A 31 -2.96 -0.48 -14.07
CA PRO A 31 -2.31 -0.33 -15.37
C PRO A 31 -3.24 0.18 -16.47
N LEU A 32 -4.52 -0.20 -16.44
CA LEU A 32 -5.51 0.31 -17.38
C LEU A 32 -5.74 1.82 -17.18
N LEU A 33 -5.71 2.30 -15.94
CA LEU A 33 -5.81 3.73 -15.62
C LEU A 33 -4.63 4.51 -16.23
N SER A 34 -3.41 3.94 -16.20
CA SER A 34 -2.24 4.51 -16.89
C SER A 34 -2.47 4.63 -18.41
N LEU A 35 -3.06 3.61 -19.04
CA LEU A 35 -3.39 3.65 -20.47
C LEU A 35 -4.45 4.71 -20.79
N VAL A 36 -5.50 4.79 -19.97
CA VAL A 36 -6.56 5.79 -20.14
C VAL A 36 -5.98 7.21 -20.04
N ILE A 37 -5.11 7.46 -19.06
CA ILE A 37 -4.42 8.75 -18.91
C ILE A 37 -3.55 9.02 -20.15
N SER A 38 -2.80 8.03 -20.64
CA SER A 38 -1.98 8.16 -21.85
C SER A 38 -2.77 8.49 -23.12
N TYR A 39 -4.05 8.10 -23.15
CA TYR A 39 -4.94 8.36 -24.26
C TYR A 39 -5.64 9.72 -24.13
N LEU A 40 -5.99 10.12 -22.90
CA LEU A 40 -6.63 11.42 -22.63
C LEU A 40 -5.67 12.60 -22.70
N SER A 41 -4.37 12.38 -22.48
CA SER A 41 -3.32 13.41 -22.50
C SER A 41 -2.34 13.19 -23.65
N PRO A 42 -2.73 13.41 -24.92
CA PRO A 42 -1.84 13.28 -26.06
C PRO A 42 -0.80 14.41 -26.19
N ASP A 43 -1.04 15.60 -25.58
CA ASP A 43 -0.19 16.79 -25.72
C ASP A 43 0.28 17.36 -24.37
N THR A 44 1.12 16.63 -23.62
CA THR A 44 1.92 17.22 -22.54
C THR A 44 3.32 17.51 -23.06
N GLU A 45 3.54 18.73 -23.57
CA GLU A 45 4.78 19.14 -24.24
C GLU A 45 6.04 19.19 -23.34
N GLU A 46 5.94 19.00 -22.01
CA GLU A 46 7.12 19.12 -21.12
C GLU A 46 7.19 18.12 -19.94
N ILE A 47 6.13 17.38 -19.62
CA ILE A 47 6.12 16.44 -18.48
C ILE A 47 6.01 15.00 -19.00
N PRO A 48 6.98 14.11 -18.69
CA PRO A 48 6.89 12.70 -19.03
C PRO A 48 5.65 12.06 -18.40
N LEU A 49 4.89 11.29 -19.18
CA LEU A 49 3.66 10.68 -18.72
C LEU A 49 3.93 9.70 -17.58
N SER A 50 5.06 9.00 -17.61
CA SER A 50 5.53 8.09 -16.56
C SER A 50 5.65 8.78 -15.20
N VAL A 51 6.18 10.01 -15.16
CA VAL A 51 6.28 10.79 -13.91
C VAL A 51 4.87 11.13 -13.41
N PHE A 52 3.98 11.61 -14.27
CA PHE A 52 2.61 11.93 -13.89
C PHE A 52 1.82 10.71 -13.41
N VAL A 53 1.87 9.61 -14.16
CA VAL A 53 1.25 8.32 -13.79
C VAL A 53 1.82 7.81 -12.49
N SER A 54 3.14 7.89 -12.29
CA SER A 54 3.78 7.40 -11.06
C SER A 54 3.33 8.20 -9.82
N LEU A 55 3.15 9.51 -9.91
CA LEU A 55 2.61 10.35 -8.83
C LEU A 55 1.14 10.01 -8.53
N MET A 56 0.31 9.86 -9.57
CA MET A 56 -1.10 9.49 -9.40
C MET A 56 -1.23 8.10 -8.78
N VAL A 57 -0.55 7.10 -9.34
CA VAL A 57 -0.53 5.71 -8.85
C VAL A 57 0.00 5.65 -7.42
N SER A 58 1.02 6.43 -7.09
CA SER A 58 1.55 6.54 -5.72
C SER A 58 0.45 6.93 -4.72
N SER A 59 -0.32 7.99 -5.00
CA SER A 59 -1.41 8.44 -4.11
C SER A 59 -2.56 7.43 -4.00
N LEU A 60 -2.94 6.78 -5.11
CA LEU A 60 -4.02 5.80 -5.15
C LEU A 60 -3.63 4.49 -4.44
N SER A 61 -2.36 4.10 -4.50
CA SER A 61 -1.88 2.86 -3.90
C SER A 61 -2.00 2.85 -2.38
N GLY A 62 -1.64 3.95 -1.71
CA GLY A 62 -1.78 4.08 -0.26
C GLY A 62 -3.24 4.01 0.20
N THR A 63 -4.14 4.70 -0.50
CA THR A 63 -5.57 4.72 -0.15
C THR A 63 -6.24 3.36 -0.37
N LEU A 64 -5.93 2.68 -1.48
CA LEU A 64 -6.45 1.35 -1.75
C LEU A 64 -5.92 0.30 -0.77
N ALA A 65 -4.63 0.38 -0.43
CA ALA A 65 -4.04 -0.43 0.62
C ALA A 65 -4.74 -0.21 1.95
N ALA A 66 -5.00 1.05 2.28
CA ALA A 66 -5.66 1.43 3.51
C ALA A 66 -7.06 0.81 3.62
N VAL A 67 -7.88 0.93 2.58
CA VAL A 67 -9.26 0.43 2.57
C VAL A 67 -9.30 -1.09 2.57
N MET A 68 -8.47 -1.73 1.76
CA MET A 68 -8.47 -3.19 1.64
C MET A 68 -8.13 -3.85 2.97
N LEU A 69 -7.14 -3.32 3.68
CA LEU A 69 -6.68 -3.88 4.93
C LEU A 69 -7.65 -3.60 6.08
N SER A 70 -8.20 -2.38 6.18
CA SER A 70 -9.14 -2.05 7.26
C SER A 70 -10.46 -2.81 7.11
N THR A 71 -11.02 -2.89 5.89
CA THR A 71 -12.29 -3.59 5.64
C THR A 71 -12.17 -5.09 5.80
N THR A 72 -11.04 -5.71 5.42
CA THR A 72 -10.83 -7.15 5.61
C THR A 72 -10.78 -7.51 7.08
N ILE A 73 -10.01 -6.77 7.90
CA ILE A 73 -9.94 -7.01 9.35
C ILE A 73 -11.32 -6.88 10.00
N VAL A 74 -12.07 -5.82 9.68
CA VAL A 74 -13.40 -5.62 10.28
C VAL A 74 -14.38 -6.69 9.81
N SER A 75 -14.35 -7.07 8.53
CA SER A 75 -15.22 -8.14 8.02
C SER A 75 -14.93 -9.50 8.65
N GLU A 76 -13.66 -9.80 8.95
CA GLU A 76 -13.26 -11.04 9.63
C GLU A 76 -13.68 -11.04 11.10
N LYS A 77 -13.65 -9.86 11.73
CA LYS A 77 -14.15 -9.65 13.09
C LYS A 77 -15.66 -9.84 13.16
N GLU A 78 -16.42 -9.23 12.24
CA GLU A 78 -17.88 -9.39 12.13
C GLU A 78 -18.27 -10.85 11.87
N ARG A 79 -17.44 -11.61 11.15
CA ARG A 79 -17.68 -13.03 10.84
C ARG A 79 -17.11 -14.00 11.88
N HIS A 80 -16.59 -13.51 13.01
CA HIS A 80 -16.03 -14.34 14.07
C HIS A 80 -14.91 -15.30 13.60
N VAL A 81 -14.18 -14.93 12.54
CA VAL A 81 -13.11 -15.79 11.99
C VAL A 81 -11.95 -15.89 12.98
N TYR A 82 -11.75 -14.86 13.81
CA TYR A 82 -10.72 -14.85 14.85
C TYR A 82 -10.95 -15.89 15.96
N ASP A 83 -12.18 -16.33 16.18
CA ASP A 83 -12.52 -17.35 17.18
C ASP A 83 -11.94 -18.72 16.80
N LEU A 84 -11.83 -19.00 15.49
CA LEU A 84 -11.21 -20.22 14.97
C LEU A 84 -9.69 -20.28 15.30
N PHE A 85 -9.06 -19.11 15.44
CA PHE A 85 -7.66 -19.01 15.80
C PHE A 85 -7.41 -19.08 17.31
N LEU A 86 -8.45 -19.05 18.16
CA LEU A 86 -8.33 -19.37 19.59
C LEU A 86 -8.03 -20.85 19.81
N ILE A 87 -8.48 -21.71 18.90
CA ILE A 87 -8.33 -23.17 18.98
C ILE A 87 -6.96 -23.62 18.44
N ARG A 88 -6.30 -22.81 17.59
CA ARG A 88 -4.97 -23.09 17.04
C ARG A 88 -3.89 -22.26 17.77
N PRO A 89 -2.70 -22.82 18.09
CA PRO A 89 -1.67 -22.11 18.84
C PRO A 89 -0.90 -21.12 17.95
N VAL A 90 -1.56 -20.08 17.45
CA VAL A 90 -0.95 -19.03 16.61
C VAL A 90 -0.89 -17.73 17.39
N LYS A 91 0.27 -17.07 17.44
CA LYS A 91 0.36 -15.75 18.09
C LYS A 91 -0.45 -14.75 17.27
N ARG A 92 -1.36 -14.03 17.92
CA ARG A 92 -2.30 -13.05 17.31
C ARG A 92 -1.58 -12.02 16.42
N TRP A 93 -0.42 -11.60 16.87
CA TRP A 93 0.49 -10.74 16.14
C TRP A 93 0.97 -11.23 14.79
N HIS A 94 1.22 -12.53 14.66
CA HIS A 94 1.63 -13.11 13.40
C HIS A 94 0.50 -13.05 12.35
N LEU A 95 -0.78 -13.02 12.79
CA LEU A 95 -1.94 -12.87 11.90
C LEU A 95 -2.04 -11.46 11.32
N MET A 96 -1.86 -10.42 12.15
CA MET A 96 -1.91 -9.04 11.66
C MET A 96 -0.69 -8.73 10.78
N PHE A 97 0.49 -9.19 11.19
CA PHE A 97 1.71 -9.00 10.40
C PHE A 97 1.65 -9.75 9.05
N SER A 98 1.05 -10.95 9.00
CA SER A 98 0.91 -11.65 7.72
C SER A 98 -0.02 -10.92 6.75
N LYS A 99 -1.12 -10.33 7.25
CA LYS A 99 -2.03 -9.50 6.44
C LYS A 99 -1.35 -8.25 5.92
N PHE A 100 -0.59 -7.57 6.78
CA PHE A 100 0.26 -6.44 6.39
C PHE A 100 1.12 -6.79 5.18
N VAL A 101 1.95 -7.84 5.30
CA VAL A 101 2.89 -8.24 4.25
C VAL A 101 2.16 -8.68 2.99
N ALA A 102 1.08 -9.45 3.12
CA ALA A 102 0.31 -9.94 1.97
C ALA A 102 -0.28 -8.80 1.14
N VAL A 103 -0.95 -7.83 1.77
CA VAL A 103 -1.54 -6.68 1.08
C VAL A 103 -0.46 -5.76 0.52
N TYR A 104 0.57 -5.45 1.32
CA TYR A 104 1.67 -4.58 0.91
C TYR A 104 2.38 -5.09 -0.35
N VAL A 105 2.76 -6.38 -0.38
CA VAL A 105 3.41 -6.99 -1.54
C VAL A 105 2.47 -7.00 -2.76
N CYS A 106 1.19 -7.26 -2.56
CA CYS A 106 0.25 -7.38 -3.67
C CYS A 106 0.00 -6.04 -4.38
N ILE A 107 -0.06 -4.95 -3.61
CA ILE A 107 -0.22 -3.59 -4.16
C ILE A 107 1.11 -3.08 -4.70
N MET A 108 2.24 -3.39 -4.06
CA MET A 108 3.56 -3.09 -4.63
C MET A 108 3.70 -3.68 -6.03
N ILE A 109 3.32 -4.95 -6.24
CA ILE A 109 3.35 -5.57 -7.58
C ILE A 109 2.46 -4.80 -8.57
N ALA A 110 1.24 -4.43 -8.16
CA ALA A 110 0.31 -3.68 -9.00
C ALA A 110 0.86 -2.29 -9.41
N THR A 111 1.48 -1.58 -8.46
CA THR A 111 2.09 -0.27 -8.73
C THR A 111 3.29 -0.38 -9.66
N VAL A 112 4.18 -1.35 -9.44
CA VAL A 112 5.33 -1.60 -10.32
C VAL A 112 4.86 -1.92 -11.74
N LEU A 113 3.84 -2.80 -11.89
CA LEU A 113 3.26 -3.10 -13.20
C LEU A 113 2.67 -1.86 -13.88
N SER A 114 1.99 -1.00 -13.13
CA SER A 114 1.41 0.23 -13.67
C SER A 114 2.46 1.23 -14.11
N ILE A 115 3.53 1.40 -13.34
CA ILE A 115 4.64 2.32 -13.66
C ILE A 115 5.43 1.80 -14.87
N LEU A 116 5.72 0.49 -14.91
CA LEU A 116 6.38 -0.14 -16.06
C LEU A 116 5.58 0.07 -17.35
N LEU A 117 4.26 -0.07 -17.27
CA LEU A 117 3.40 0.14 -18.42
C LEU A 117 3.42 1.61 -18.87
N GLY A 118 3.42 2.56 -17.94
CA GLY A 118 3.60 3.98 -18.24
C GLY A 118 4.94 4.28 -18.94
N LEU A 119 6.04 3.66 -18.48
CA LEU A 119 7.36 3.78 -19.10
C LEU A 119 7.40 3.21 -20.53
N VAL A 120 6.76 2.06 -20.76
CA VAL A 120 6.66 1.48 -22.12
C VAL A 120 5.92 2.42 -23.07
N VAL A 121 4.87 3.11 -22.60
CA VAL A 121 4.15 4.08 -23.42
C VAL A 121 5.01 5.31 -23.74
N ASP A 122 5.76 5.81 -22.76
CA ASP A 122 6.69 6.93 -22.97
C ASP A 122 7.78 6.59 -23.99
N LEU A 123 8.36 5.39 -23.92
CA LEU A 123 9.38 4.96 -24.89
C LEU A 123 8.85 4.84 -26.33
N ILE A 124 7.54 4.63 -26.50
CA ILE A 124 6.91 4.54 -27.82
C ILE A 124 6.52 5.94 -28.34
N LYS A 125 6.09 6.84 -27.45
CA LYS A 125 5.53 8.15 -27.84
C LYS A 125 6.54 9.30 -27.79
N THR A 126 7.57 9.23 -26.97
CA THR A 126 8.43 10.38 -26.66
C THR A 126 9.91 10.02 -26.77
N ASP A 127 10.66 10.84 -27.51
CA ASP A 127 12.10 10.67 -27.76
C ASP A 127 12.96 11.25 -26.60
N ILE A 128 12.57 10.99 -25.35
CA ILE A 128 13.24 11.52 -24.15
C ILE A 128 14.44 10.63 -23.78
N HIS A 129 15.52 11.26 -23.30
CA HIS A 129 16.70 10.56 -22.77
C HIS A 129 16.33 9.68 -21.56
N VAL A 130 16.71 8.39 -21.65
CA VAL A 130 16.36 7.33 -20.68
C VAL A 130 16.81 7.64 -19.25
N ASP A 131 17.91 8.38 -19.08
CA ASP A 131 18.49 8.66 -17.76
C ASP A 131 17.58 9.54 -16.89
N ILE A 132 16.91 10.55 -17.48
CA ILE A 132 16.01 11.46 -16.76
C ILE A 132 14.72 10.74 -16.34
N LEU A 133 14.27 9.78 -17.14
CA LEU A 133 13.09 8.96 -16.85
C LEU A 133 13.34 8.03 -15.66
N LEU A 134 14.54 7.44 -15.57
CA LEU A 134 14.88 6.49 -14.52
C LEU A 134 14.96 7.15 -13.13
N ASP A 135 15.57 8.33 -13.04
CA ASP A 135 15.69 9.05 -11.77
C ASP A 135 14.32 9.45 -11.20
N GLY A 136 13.43 10.02 -12.03
CA GLY A 136 12.06 10.35 -11.61
C GLY A 136 11.22 9.13 -11.23
N LEU A 137 11.49 7.97 -11.84
CA LEU A 137 10.81 6.72 -11.52
C LEU A 137 11.18 6.21 -10.12
N TRP A 138 12.46 6.29 -9.77
CA TRP A 138 12.96 5.87 -8.46
C TRP A 138 12.39 6.72 -7.34
N ASP A 139 12.32 8.03 -7.53
CA ASP A 139 11.70 8.97 -6.59
C ASP A 139 10.24 8.61 -6.34
N SER A 140 9.45 8.48 -7.40
CA SER A 140 8.03 8.16 -7.28
C SER A 140 7.78 6.76 -6.70
N LEU A 141 8.61 5.77 -7.04
CA LEU A 141 8.51 4.44 -6.48
C LEU A 141 8.83 4.45 -4.98
N ALA A 142 9.90 5.13 -4.56
CA ALA A 142 10.28 5.25 -3.15
C ALA A 142 9.18 5.94 -2.32
N VAL A 143 8.59 7.02 -2.86
CA VAL A 143 7.44 7.69 -2.24
C VAL A 143 6.24 6.75 -2.17
N SER A 144 5.93 6.01 -3.23
CA SER A 144 4.78 5.07 -3.21
C SER A 144 4.95 3.95 -2.19
N MET A 145 6.17 3.38 -2.07
CA MET A 145 6.46 2.31 -1.13
C MET A 145 6.34 2.77 0.33
N SER A 146 6.75 4.02 0.60
CA SER A 146 6.67 4.61 1.94
C SER A 146 5.24 5.01 2.31
N THR A 147 4.48 5.62 1.39
CA THR A 147 3.06 5.94 1.62
C THR A 147 2.21 4.69 1.81
N MET A 148 2.45 3.63 1.04
CA MET A 148 1.82 2.32 1.22
C MET A 148 2.13 1.71 2.58
N ALA A 149 3.38 1.75 3.03
CA ALA A 149 3.78 1.17 4.32
C ALA A 149 3.10 1.88 5.51
N ILE A 150 3.03 3.21 5.46
CA ILE A 150 2.35 4.04 6.46
C ILE A 150 0.85 3.74 6.44
N SER A 151 0.22 3.80 5.27
CA SER A 151 -1.22 3.57 5.10
C SER A 151 -1.65 2.19 5.57
N CYS A 152 -0.93 1.13 5.20
CA CYS A 152 -1.20 -0.23 5.67
C CYS A 152 -1.12 -0.34 7.19
N SER A 153 -0.11 0.28 7.80
CA SER A 153 0.09 0.21 9.26
C SER A 153 -1.06 0.89 10.00
N PHE A 154 -1.46 2.09 9.59
CA PHE A 154 -2.60 2.78 10.20
C PHE A 154 -3.92 2.07 9.95
N SER A 155 -4.09 1.44 8.79
CA SER A 155 -5.32 0.71 8.50
C SER A 155 -5.51 -0.55 9.34
N ILE A 156 -4.43 -1.22 9.72
CA ILE A 156 -4.51 -2.30 10.71
C ILE A 156 -5.02 -1.75 12.03
N LEU A 157 -4.46 -0.63 12.49
CA LEU A 157 -4.89 0.01 13.73
C LEU A 157 -6.37 0.40 13.67
N ILE A 158 -6.82 1.03 12.58
CA ILE A 158 -8.23 1.40 12.37
C ILE A 158 -9.13 0.16 12.36
N GLY A 159 -8.74 -0.90 11.62
CA GLY A 159 -9.49 -2.14 11.55
C GLY A 159 -9.64 -2.86 12.89
N LEU A 160 -8.66 -2.73 13.78
CA LEU A 160 -8.73 -3.27 15.14
C LEU A 160 -9.63 -2.44 16.07
N LEU A 161 -9.66 -1.13 15.90
CA LEU A 161 -10.40 -0.20 16.76
C LEU A 161 -11.89 -0.10 16.39
N VAL A 162 -12.23 -0.30 15.13
CA VAL A 162 -13.59 -0.10 14.60
C VAL A 162 -14.31 -1.44 14.43
N ASN A 163 -15.64 -1.43 14.60
CA ASN A 163 -16.48 -2.63 14.47
C ASN A 163 -17.38 -2.64 13.22
N SER A 164 -17.43 -1.54 12.47
CA SER A 164 -18.26 -1.41 11.26
C SER A 164 -17.37 -1.23 10.03
N THR A 165 -17.61 -2.07 9.02
CA THR A 165 -16.86 -2.06 7.75
C THR A 165 -16.88 -0.69 7.04
N MET A 166 -18.04 -0.01 7.00
CA MET A 166 -18.16 1.31 6.36
C MET A 166 -17.36 2.39 7.08
N VAL A 167 -17.44 2.42 8.42
CA VAL A 167 -16.69 3.40 9.22
C VAL A 167 -15.20 3.17 9.04
N ALA A 168 -14.74 1.91 9.05
CA ALA A 168 -13.34 1.56 8.83
C ALA A 168 -12.84 1.95 7.44
N ALA A 169 -13.68 1.84 6.40
CA ALA A 169 -13.32 2.28 5.05
C ALA A 169 -13.14 3.81 4.99
N ILE A 170 -14.11 4.58 5.50
CA ILE A 170 -14.06 6.05 5.47
C ILE A 170 -12.87 6.57 6.27
N LEU A 171 -12.66 6.04 7.49
CA LEU A 171 -11.54 6.44 8.34
C LEU A 171 -10.20 6.06 7.71
N ALA A 172 -10.11 4.89 7.06
CA ALA A 172 -8.90 4.47 6.37
C ALA A 172 -8.57 5.34 5.16
N ILE A 173 -9.57 5.78 4.39
CA ILE A 173 -9.35 6.72 3.27
C ILE A 173 -8.81 8.04 3.81
N TYR A 174 -9.47 8.61 4.82
CA TYR A 174 -9.10 9.90 5.36
C TYR A 174 -7.73 9.85 6.06
N ALA A 175 -7.54 8.92 6.99
CA ALA A 175 -6.28 8.78 7.72
C ALA A 175 -5.15 8.34 6.79
N GLY A 176 -5.39 7.38 5.90
CA GLY A 176 -4.39 6.91 4.94
C GLY A 176 -3.87 8.03 4.06
N ASN A 177 -4.75 8.88 3.53
CA ASN A 177 -4.34 10.00 2.69
C ASN A 177 -3.55 11.06 3.48
N GLN A 178 -4.08 11.52 4.62
CA GLN A 178 -3.44 12.58 5.41
C GLN A 178 -2.11 12.14 6.03
N LEU A 179 -2.01 10.89 6.50
CA LEU A 179 -0.78 10.38 7.11
C LEU A 179 0.27 10.02 6.06
N SER A 180 -0.14 9.66 4.85
CA SER A 180 0.80 9.46 3.73
C SER A 180 1.48 10.75 3.31
N MET A 181 0.83 11.92 3.46
CA MET A 181 1.45 13.21 3.17
C MET A 181 2.68 13.49 4.04
N VAL A 182 2.78 12.90 5.24
CA VAL A 182 3.94 13.05 6.13
C VAL A 182 5.24 12.56 5.47
N ALA A 183 5.16 11.57 4.57
CA ALA A 183 6.33 11.07 3.85
C ALA A 183 6.86 12.06 2.79
N VAL A 184 6.01 12.96 2.31
CA VAL A 184 6.32 13.89 1.19
C VAL A 184 6.59 15.31 1.68
N LEU A 185 5.96 15.70 2.80
CA LEU A 185 5.96 17.07 3.33
C LEU A 185 7.35 17.72 3.40
N PRO A 186 8.40 17.03 3.90
CA PRO A 186 9.69 17.69 4.12
C PRO A 186 10.50 17.90 2.84
N GLY A 187 10.26 17.10 1.80
CA GLY A 187 10.81 17.37 0.46
C GLY A 187 10.24 18.62 -0.19
N ILE A 188 9.08 19.11 0.27
CA ILE A 188 8.47 20.36 -0.20
C ILE A 188 9.06 21.58 0.53
N PHE A 189 9.39 21.44 1.82
CA PHE A 189 9.88 22.54 2.65
C PHE A 189 11.41 22.72 2.64
N PHE A 190 12.17 21.66 2.36
CA PHE A 190 13.64 21.70 2.38
C PHE A 190 14.23 21.17 1.07
N SER A 191 14.78 22.09 0.26
CA SER A 191 15.34 21.79 -1.06
C SER A 191 16.64 20.98 -1.03
N GLU A 192 17.30 20.89 0.13
CA GLU A 192 18.59 20.20 0.29
C GLU A 192 18.45 18.73 0.75
N VAL A 193 17.23 18.26 1.03
CA VAL A 193 17.01 16.91 1.54
C VAL A 193 16.78 15.95 0.37
N ASN A 194 17.56 14.87 0.32
CA ASN A 194 17.31 13.79 -0.63
C ASN A 194 15.96 13.12 -0.35
N THR A 195 14.99 13.37 -1.23
CA THR A 195 13.59 12.95 -1.12
C THR A 195 13.44 11.43 -0.99
N VAL A 196 14.29 10.65 -1.65
CA VAL A 196 14.26 9.17 -1.60
C VAL A 196 14.61 8.65 -0.22
N LEU A 197 15.75 9.09 0.32
CA LEU A 197 16.23 8.63 1.63
C LEU A 197 15.28 9.09 2.74
N TYR A 198 14.75 10.31 2.63
CA TYR A 198 13.80 10.83 3.60
C TYR A 198 12.48 10.05 3.59
N SER A 199 11.85 9.89 2.42
CA SER A 199 10.56 9.20 2.29
C SER A 199 10.64 7.75 2.78
N LEU A 200 11.69 7.00 2.39
CA LEU A 200 11.90 5.63 2.82
C LEU A 200 12.17 5.53 4.33
N SER A 201 13.03 6.38 4.88
CA SER A 201 13.35 6.33 6.31
C SER A 201 12.13 6.64 7.18
N VAL A 202 11.36 7.68 6.85
CA VAL A 202 10.12 8.00 7.55
C VAL A 202 9.09 6.89 7.36
N GLY A 203 8.92 6.38 6.14
CA GLY A 203 8.02 5.26 5.87
C GLY A 203 8.29 4.05 6.75
N ILE A 204 9.57 3.64 6.85
CA ILE A 204 9.99 2.51 7.67
C ILE A 204 9.80 2.79 9.16
N VAL A 205 10.30 3.94 9.66
CA VAL A 205 10.25 4.29 11.09
C VAL A 205 8.81 4.39 11.56
N LEU A 206 7.97 5.08 10.81
CA LEU A 206 6.58 5.34 11.18
C LEU A 206 5.74 4.05 11.08
N ALA A 207 5.96 3.23 10.04
CA ALA A 207 5.35 1.91 9.95
C ALA A 207 5.78 1.00 11.11
N LEU A 208 7.05 1.01 11.51
CA LEU A 208 7.54 0.21 12.65
C LEU A 208 6.90 0.66 13.96
N ILE A 209 6.86 1.97 14.23
CA ILE A 209 6.24 2.54 15.45
C ILE A 209 4.77 2.12 15.53
N VAL A 210 4.02 2.26 14.43
CA VAL A 210 2.60 1.90 14.40
C VAL A 210 2.41 0.40 14.55
N ASN A 211 3.25 -0.44 13.91
CA ASN A 211 3.20 -1.88 14.11
C ASN A 211 3.51 -2.26 15.57
N ILE A 212 4.47 -1.61 16.23
CA ILE A 212 4.72 -1.81 17.67
C ILE A 212 3.53 -1.33 18.51
N ALA A 213 2.82 -0.27 18.11
CA ALA A 213 1.60 0.14 18.82
C ALA A 213 0.48 -0.89 18.64
N ILE A 214 0.31 -1.43 17.43
CA ILE A 214 -0.62 -2.52 17.12
C ILE A 214 -0.36 -3.72 18.03
N ALA A 215 0.92 -3.97 18.34
CA ALA A 215 1.31 -4.99 19.32
C ALA A 215 0.50 -5.00 20.57
N PHE A 216 0.53 -3.82 21.13
CA PHE A 216 0.23 -3.56 22.48
C PHE A 216 -1.28 -3.45 22.60
N VAL A 217 -1.92 -2.93 21.54
CA VAL A 217 -3.37 -2.96 21.38
C VAL A 217 -3.87 -4.40 21.29
N ILE A 218 -3.24 -5.29 20.52
CA ILE A 218 -3.67 -6.70 20.38
C ILE A 218 -3.47 -7.48 21.68
N ASP A 219 -2.37 -7.24 22.40
CA ASP A 219 -2.12 -7.91 23.68
C ASP A 219 -3.09 -7.42 24.77
N ARG A 220 -3.58 -6.17 24.69
CA ARG A 220 -4.55 -5.59 25.64
C ARG A 220 -6.01 -5.85 25.30
N LYS A 221 -6.39 -5.70 24.03
CA LYS A 221 -7.76 -5.95 23.56
C LYS A 221 -7.85 -7.43 23.22
N MET A 222 -8.59 -8.17 24.04
CA MET A 222 -9.08 -9.49 23.65
C MET A 222 -9.93 -9.30 22.38
N LEU A 223 -9.30 -9.46 21.19
CA LEU A 223 -9.97 -10.10 20.06
C LEU A 223 -10.49 -11.45 20.51
#